data_AF-A0A953YNN2-F1
#
_entry.id   AF-A0A953YNN2-F1
#
_cell.length_a   1.000
_cell.length_b   1.000
_cell.length_c   1.000
_cell.angle_alpha   90.00
_cell.angle_beta   90.00
_cell.angle_gamma   90.00
#
_symmetry.space_group_name_H-M   'P 1'
#
loop_
_entity.id
_entity.type
_entity.pdbx_description
1 polymer ?
#
loop_
_entity_poly.entity_id
_entity_poly.type
_entity_poly.pdbx_seq_one_letter_code
_entity_poly.pdbx_strand_id
1 'polypeptide(L)'
;MATPPEEQSLLDLALGYYEELQEFFEERPSPYLGDASNYAIRYRKMTCGSFDIFDGAPRRVAQVPAPVVEYSNRRFTNAFSIRPNAKKALKDHLNRFPKDILQTRKLATVSEQDGVITVTSKHGLLLSYKPGRVSQAFYGKGSPEMVAEAADLLSLRRAFTEGIEKKSSFPVRFKEADGTKTTHNVQIEPIANMVEKYLGVDCNGFTGTYLKAKYPKLTIHSGDTEEFYASKEKYRRKTLGDIKVDDIAVFKKPSGYHHVAMVSVVFPRSKDTDDLQVILAESRGNQRGNGPQYNAWTFKQQMAGGAAVDTKFDIVGRSGETYVMVIDHQRFSEAHSHPKPKSD
;
A
#
# COMPACT_ATOMS: atom_id res chain seq x y z
N MET A 1 -50.00 -31.08 -27.58
CA MET A 1 -48.93 -30.33 -28.25
C MET A 1 -47.96 -29.91 -27.17
N ALA A 2 -46.72 -30.41 -27.22
CA ALA A 2 -45.72 -30.18 -26.20
C ALA A 2 -45.10 -28.79 -26.38
N THR A 3 -44.97 -28.06 -25.27
CA THR A 3 -44.26 -26.78 -25.17
C THR A 3 -42.77 -27.00 -25.47
N PRO A 4 -42.10 -26.18 -26.29
CA PRO A 4 -40.68 -26.35 -26.57
C PRO A 4 -39.86 -25.97 -25.32
N PRO A 5 -38.88 -26.77 -24.89
CA PRO A 5 -38.05 -26.46 -23.73
C PRO A 5 -36.66 -26.00 -24.19
N GLU A 6 -36.39 -24.71 -24.38
CA GLU A 6 -35.01 -24.31 -24.74
C GLU A 6 -34.61 -22.84 -24.57
N GLU A 7 -35.14 -22.11 -23.59
CA GLU A 7 -34.53 -20.83 -23.17
C GLU A 7 -33.97 -20.85 -21.75
N GLN A 8 -34.32 -21.86 -20.95
CA GLN A 8 -33.82 -22.01 -19.58
C GLN A 8 -32.42 -22.64 -19.52
N SER A 9 -31.97 -23.34 -20.58
CA SER A 9 -30.67 -24.02 -20.55
C SER A 9 -29.48 -23.11 -20.85
N LEU A 10 -29.65 -22.04 -21.63
CA LEU A 10 -28.54 -21.14 -21.99
C LEU A 10 -28.17 -20.15 -20.88
N LEU A 11 -29.15 -19.71 -20.09
CA LEU A 11 -28.89 -18.83 -18.94
C LEU A 11 -28.22 -19.59 -17.81
N ASP A 12 -28.64 -20.84 -17.55
CA ASP A 12 -28.02 -21.71 -16.55
C ASP A 12 -26.62 -22.15 -16.99
N LEU A 13 -26.39 -22.39 -18.30
CA LEU A 13 -25.04 -22.60 -18.84
C LEU A 13 -24.16 -21.35 -18.72
N ALA A 14 -24.71 -20.15 -18.97
CA ALA A 14 -23.98 -18.90 -18.84
C ALA A 14 -23.64 -18.56 -17.38
N LEU A 15 -24.54 -18.85 -16.44
CA LEU A 15 -24.30 -18.71 -15.00
C LEU A 15 -23.28 -19.72 -14.51
N GLY A 16 -23.36 -20.99 -14.95
CA GLY A 16 -22.33 -22.00 -14.66
C GLY A 16 -20.96 -21.61 -15.19
N TYR A 17 -20.88 -21.06 -16.41
CA TYR A 17 -19.62 -20.55 -16.97
C TYR A 17 -19.10 -19.30 -16.23
N TYR A 18 -20.00 -18.46 -15.71
CA TYR A 18 -19.62 -17.26 -14.95
C TYR A 18 -19.15 -17.62 -13.53
N GLU A 19 -19.75 -18.63 -12.89
CA GLU A 19 -19.33 -19.18 -11.60
C GLU A 19 -18.00 -19.94 -11.73
N GLU A 20 -17.81 -20.74 -12.78
CA GLU A 20 -16.52 -21.36 -13.10
C GLU A 20 -15.45 -20.31 -13.42
N LEU A 21 -15.78 -19.22 -14.11
CA LEU A 21 -14.86 -18.11 -14.33
C LEU A 21 -14.55 -17.34 -13.04
N GLN A 22 -15.51 -17.16 -12.12
CA GLN A 22 -15.23 -16.59 -10.81
C GLN A 22 -14.28 -17.48 -10.01
N GLU A 23 -14.49 -18.80 -9.97
CA GLU A 23 -13.55 -19.73 -9.33
C GLU A 23 -12.18 -19.76 -10.03
N PHE A 24 -12.14 -19.61 -11.37
CA PHE A 24 -10.88 -19.54 -12.13
C PHE A 24 -10.13 -18.21 -11.93
N PHE A 25 -10.83 -17.11 -11.64
CA PHE A 25 -10.25 -15.80 -11.35
C PHE A 25 -10.00 -15.55 -9.85
N GLU A 26 -10.53 -16.38 -8.94
CA GLU A 26 -10.43 -16.15 -7.49
C GLU A 26 -9.11 -16.59 -6.83
N GLU A 27 -8.21 -17.33 -7.48
CA GLU A 27 -6.98 -17.78 -6.80
C GLU A 27 -5.63 -17.47 -7.45
N ARG A 28 -5.60 -16.69 -8.53
CA ARG A 28 -4.31 -16.17 -9.04
C ARG A 28 -4.41 -14.68 -9.28
N PRO A 29 -3.81 -13.83 -8.43
CA PRO A 29 -3.61 -12.44 -8.81
C PRO A 29 -2.80 -12.44 -10.11
N SER A 30 -3.45 -12.09 -11.22
CA SER A 30 -2.77 -11.88 -12.50
C SER A 30 -1.61 -10.93 -12.23
N PRO A 31 -0.38 -11.26 -12.67
CA PRO A 31 0.77 -10.42 -12.41
C PRO A 31 0.51 -9.02 -12.96
N TYR A 32 0.87 -8.01 -12.19
CA TYR A 32 0.80 -6.64 -12.67
C TYR A 32 1.74 -6.46 -13.86
N LEU A 33 1.17 -6.18 -15.03
CA LEU A 33 1.91 -6.05 -16.29
C LEU A 33 2.40 -4.62 -16.59
N GLY A 34 1.98 -3.64 -15.79
CA GLY A 34 2.43 -2.25 -15.95
C GLY A 34 3.84 -2.02 -15.39
N ASP A 35 4.38 -0.83 -15.68
CA ASP A 35 5.64 -0.34 -15.10
C ASP A 35 5.43 0.33 -13.73
N ALA A 36 6.54 0.72 -13.10
CA ALA A 36 6.51 1.34 -11.79
C ALA A 36 5.80 2.71 -11.75
N SER A 37 5.80 3.50 -12.84
CA SER A 37 5.04 4.77 -12.91
C SER A 37 3.55 4.53 -12.95
N ASN A 38 3.10 3.57 -13.76
CA ASN A 38 1.70 3.18 -13.80
C ASN A 38 1.24 2.70 -12.41
N TYR A 39 2.11 2.03 -11.65
CA TYR A 39 1.82 1.66 -10.27
C TYR A 39 1.70 2.87 -9.33
N ALA A 40 2.62 3.84 -9.42
CA ALA A 40 2.52 5.10 -8.67
C ALA A 40 1.24 5.89 -9.00
N ILE A 41 0.84 5.91 -10.27
CA ILE A 41 -0.37 6.60 -10.75
C ILE A 41 -1.63 5.97 -10.15
N ARG A 42 -1.66 4.65 -9.92
CA ARG A 42 -2.80 3.98 -9.29
C ARG A 42 -3.13 4.60 -7.93
N TYR A 43 -2.12 4.85 -7.09
CA TYR A 43 -2.31 5.51 -5.79
C TYR A 43 -2.92 6.92 -5.92
N ARG A 44 -2.51 7.68 -6.93
CA ARG A 44 -3.04 9.04 -7.17
C ARG A 44 -4.47 9.06 -7.70
N LYS A 45 -4.89 7.98 -8.36
CA LYS A 45 -6.23 7.81 -8.91
C LYS A 45 -7.17 7.02 -7.98
N MET A 46 -6.71 6.70 -6.77
CA MET A 46 -7.52 5.95 -5.82
C MET A 46 -8.76 6.74 -5.41
N THR A 47 -9.87 6.02 -5.37
CA THR A 47 -11.11 6.47 -4.75
C THR A 47 -11.50 5.52 -3.64
N CYS A 48 -12.32 6.02 -2.72
CA CYS A 48 -12.98 5.24 -1.70
C CYS A 48 -14.47 5.61 -1.65
N GLY A 49 -15.28 4.71 -1.11
CA GLY A 49 -16.67 4.95 -0.78
C GLY A 49 -16.80 6.05 0.26
N SER A 50 -17.66 7.03 -0.03
CA SER A 50 -18.28 7.85 0.98
C SER A 50 -19.56 7.17 1.45
N PHE A 51 -19.77 7.12 2.76
CA PHE A 51 -20.98 6.56 3.37
C PHE A 51 -21.74 7.63 4.14
N ASP A 52 -23.06 7.46 4.22
CA ASP A 52 -23.95 8.27 5.04
C ASP A 52 -25.02 7.38 5.70
N ILE A 53 -25.80 7.92 6.64
CA ILE A 53 -26.91 7.23 7.28
C ILE A 53 -28.23 7.63 6.61
N PHE A 54 -28.90 6.65 6.01
CA PHE A 54 -30.20 6.83 5.39
C PHE A 54 -31.21 5.81 5.94
N ASP A 55 -32.35 6.32 6.42
CA ASP A 55 -33.40 5.52 7.05
C ASP A 55 -32.82 4.61 8.16
N GLY A 56 -32.02 5.22 9.04
CA GLY A 56 -31.37 4.56 10.16
C GLY A 56 -30.24 3.60 9.80
N ALA A 57 -29.94 3.33 8.53
CA ALA A 57 -28.90 2.38 8.13
C ALA A 57 -27.81 3.07 7.28
N PRO A 58 -26.55 2.64 7.36
CA PRO A 58 -25.51 3.13 6.48
C PRO A 58 -25.80 2.79 5.01
N ARG A 59 -25.42 3.69 4.10
CA ARG A 59 -25.50 3.52 2.66
C ARG A 59 -24.27 4.14 1.99
N ARG A 60 -23.74 3.51 0.95
CA ARG A 60 -22.72 4.12 0.09
C ARG A 60 -23.37 5.22 -0.75
N VAL A 61 -22.83 6.44 -0.71
CA VAL A 61 -23.43 7.61 -1.39
C VAL A 61 -22.62 8.09 -2.58
N ALA A 62 -21.30 7.93 -2.55
CA ALA A 62 -20.42 8.39 -3.61
C ALA A 62 -19.09 7.63 -3.60
N GLN A 63 -18.31 7.81 -4.66
CA GLN A 63 -16.87 7.57 -4.67
C GLN A 63 -16.17 8.91 -4.54
N VAL A 64 -15.20 9.01 -3.63
CA VAL A 64 -14.44 10.24 -3.39
C VAL A 64 -12.95 9.95 -3.44
N PRO A 65 -12.10 10.94 -3.79
CA PRO A 65 -10.66 10.75 -3.81
C PRO A 65 -10.11 10.27 -2.45
N ALA A 66 -9.17 9.33 -2.49
CA ALA A 66 -8.46 8.83 -1.31
C ALA A 66 -6.97 9.21 -1.43
N PRO A 67 -6.59 10.47 -1.12
CA PRO A 67 -5.22 10.93 -1.30
C PRO A 67 -4.27 10.21 -0.33
N VAL A 68 -3.35 9.43 -0.87
CA VAL A 68 -2.35 8.68 -0.09
C VAL A 68 -1.04 9.45 -0.02
N VAL A 69 -0.57 9.72 1.19
CA VAL A 69 0.70 10.40 1.46
C VAL A 69 1.79 9.40 1.90
N GLU A 70 3.04 9.87 2.01
CA GLU A 70 4.10 9.00 2.52
C GLU A 70 3.81 8.63 3.96
N TYR A 71 3.89 7.34 4.24
CA TYR A 71 3.88 6.84 5.59
C TYR A 71 5.20 7.21 6.28
N SER A 72 5.23 8.37 6.91
CA SER A 72 6.34 8.76 7.76
C SER A 72 6.04 8.36 9.19
N ASN A 73 6.71 7.32 9.68
CA ASN A 73 6.65 6.95 11.09
C ASN A 73 6.89 8.16 12.02
N ARG A 74 7.63 9.20 11.57
CA ARG A 74 7.92 10.44 12.29
C ARG A 74 6.81 11.50 12.23
N ARG A 75 6.07 11.66 11.12
CA ARG A 75 4.99 12.68 11.03
C ARG A 75 3.69 12.27 11.68
N PHE A 76 3.33 11.00 11.58
CA PHE A 76 2.24 10.42 12.36
C PHE A 76 2.50 10.53 13.89
N THR A 77 3.76 10.65 14.33
CA THR A 77 4.17 10.93 15.73
C THR A 77 4.17 12.40 16.13
N ASN A 78 4.14 13.34 15.19
CA ASN A 78 4.22 14.77 15.50
C ASN A 78 2.86 15.47 15.33
N ALA A 79 2.00 14.99 14.42
CA ALA A 79 0.61 15.49 14.33
C ALA A 79 -0.27 14.99 15.50
N PHE A 80 0.11 13.85 16.08
CA PHE A 80 -0.37 13.37 17.36
C PHE A 80 0.86 13.02 18.15
N SER A 81 1.14 13.72 19.25
CA SER A 81 2.23 13.42 20.19
C SER A 81 1.99 12.08 20.91
N ILE A 82 1.78 10.99 20.17
CA ILE A 82 1.38 9.67 20.64
C ILE A 82 2.52 8.68 20.42
N ARG A 83 2.84 7.93 21.48
CA ARG A 83 3.92 6.93 21.51
C ARG A 83 3.63 5.75 20.56
N PRO A 84 4.63 4.96 20.14
CA PRO A 84 4.44 3.80 19.24
C PRO A 84 3.34 2.81 19.68
N ASN A 85 3.23 2.51 20.98
CA ASN A 85 2.19 1.60 21.51
C ASN A 85 0.78 2.19 21.34
N ALA A 86 0.64 3.50 21.51
CA ALA A 86 -0.60 4.24 21.24
C ALA A 86 -1.00 4.13 19.77
N LYS A 87 -0.02 4.19 18.85
CA LYS A 87 -0.26 4.03 17.41
C LYS A 87 -0.79 2.64 17.10
N LYS A 88 -0.17 1.59 17.67
CA LYS A 88 -0.66 0.22 17.49
C LYS A 88 -2.09 0.09 17.99
N ALA A 89 -2.40 0.58 19.18
CA ALA A 89 -3.75 0.54 19.72
C ALA A 89 -4.77 1.35 18.89
N LEU A 90 -4.39 2.52 18.38
CA LEU A 90 -5.20 3.30 17.45
C LEU A 90 -5.48 2.51 16.17
N LYS A 91 -4.47 1.91 15.56
CA LYS A 91 -4.62 1.09 14.34
C LYS A 91 -5.48 -0.14 14.59
N ASP A 92 -5.22 -0.86 15.69
CA ASP A 92 -6.03 -2.00 16.11
C ASP A 92 -7.48 -1.59 16.31
N HIS A 93 -7.72 -0.40 16.89
CA HIS A 93 -9.05 0.14 17.07
C HIS A 93 -9.71 0.58 15.76
N LEU A 94 -8.96 1.16 14.82
CA LEU A 94 -9.45 1.52 13.47
C LEU A 94 -9.75 0.27 12.64
N ASN A 95 -9.00 -0.82 12.82
CA ASN A 95 -9.23 -2.10 12.18
C ASN A 95 -10.37 -2.90 12.83
N ARG A 96 -10.65 -2.66 14.12
CA ARG A 96 -11.83 -3.19 14.83
C ARG A 96 -13.06 -2.42 14.40
N PHE A 97 -13.65 -2.88 13.30
CA PHE A 97 -15.00 -2.49 12.92
C PHE A 97 -15.99 -2.87 14.04
N PRO A 98 -16.95 -2.00 14.42
CA PRO A 98 -17.89 -2.30 15.50
C PRO A 98 -18.98 -3.28 15.05
N LYS A 99 -18.57 -4.52 14.69
CA LYS A 99 -19.42 -5.64 14.26
C LYS A 99 -20.59 -5.83 15.22
N ASP A 100 -20.29 -5.83 16.52
CA ASP A 100 -21.28 -6.00 17.58
C ASP A 100 -22.36 -4.91 17.56
N ILE A 101 -22.00 -3.66 17.27
CA ILE A 101 -22.96 -2.56 17.27
C ILE A 101 -23.88 -2.64 16.06
N LEU A 102 -23.35 -2.97 14.87
CA LEU A 102 -24.16 -3.12 13.66
C LEU A 102 -25.12 -4.29 13.75
N GLN A 103 -24.65 -5.42 14.30
CA GLN A 103 -25.46 -6.61 14.50
C GLN A 103 -26.52 -6.39 15.58
N THR A 104 -26.13 -5.84 16.74
CA THR A 104 -27.06 -5.60 17.86
C THR A 104 -28.13 -4.57 17.52
N ARG A 105 -27.78 -3.52 16.77
CA ARG A 105 -28.73 -2.49 16.33
C ARG A 105 -29.42 -2.82 15.01
N LYS A 106 -29.17 -4.02 14.43
CA LYS A 106 -29.74 -4.48 13.16
C LYS A 106 -29.59 -3.48 12.01
N LEU A 107 -28.44 -2.78 11.97
CA LEU A 107 -28.17 -1.73 10.96
C LEU A 107 -27.53 -2.32 9.70
N ALA A 108 -26.81 -3.44 9.86
CA ALA A 108 -26.19 -4.18 8.78
C ALA A 108 -25.97 -5.64 9.20
N THR A 109 -25.95 -6.53 8.21
CA THR A 109 -25.51 -7.91 8.34
C THR A 109 -24.00 -7.94 8.11
N VAL A 110 -23.29 -8.67 8.97
CA VAL A 110 -21.85 -8.91 8.82
C VAL A 110 -21.64 -10.41 8.68
N SER A 111 -21.10 -10.84 7.54
CA SER A 111 -20.67 -12.21 7.29
C SER A 111 -19.16 -12.29 7.24
N GLU A 112 -18.64 -13.48 7.51
CA GLU A 112 -17.22 -13.78 7.45
C GLU A 112 -17.03 -15.13 6.77
N GLN A 113 -16.32 -15.13 5.64
CA GLN A 113 -16.03 -16.32 4.84
C GLN A 113 -14.59 -16.21 4.34
N ASP A 114 -13.80 -17.27 4.53
CA ASP A 114 -12.39 -17.34 4.10
C ASP A 114 -11.52 -16.13 4.55
N GLY A 115 -11.82 -15.62 5.75
CA GLY A 115 -11.15 -14.46 6.34
C GLY A 115 -11.49 -13.12 5.68
N VAL A 116 -12.49 -13.09 4.81
CA VAL A 116 -13.11 -11.88 4.24
C VAL A 116 -14.30 -11.49 5.10
N ILE A 117 -14.32 -10.25 5.57
CA ILE A 117 -15.47 -9.66 6.25
C ILE A 117 -16.28 -8.88 5.23
N THR A 118 -17.54 -9.25 5.09
CA THR A 118 -18.50 -8.57 4.21
C THR A 118 -19.60 -7.92 5.03
N VAL A 119 -19.86 -6.64 4.75
CA VAL A 119 -20.85 -5.83 5.46
C VAL A 119 -21.92 -5.40 4.47
N THR A 120 -23.16 -5.81 4.73
CA THR A 120 -24.32 -5.54 3.87
C THR A 120 -25.41 -4.85 4.67
N SER A 121 -25.93 -3.73 4.16
CA SER A 121 -27.09 -3.05 4.72
C SER A 121 -28.36 -3.44 3.96
N LYS A 122 -29.53 -2.95 4.41
CA LYS A 122 -30.77 -3.01 3.62
C LYS A 122 -30.66 -2.29 2.26
N HIS A 123 -29.68 -1.40 2.09
CA HIS A 123 -29.41 -0.67 0.85
C HIS A 123 -28.35 -1.35 -0.02
N GLY A 124 -27.95 -2.58 0.31
CA GLY A 124 -26.97 -3.37 -0.43
C GLY A 124 -25.60 -3.46 0.24
N LEU A 125 -24.63 -3.97 -0.53
CA LEU A 125 -23.25 -4.18 -0.11
C LEU A 125 -22.60 -2.84 0.28
N LEU A 126 -22.10 -2.75 1.50
CA LEU A 126 -21.35 -1.59 1.97
C LEU A 126 -19.88 -1.74 1.66
N LEU A 127 -19.25 -2.80 2.15
CA LEU A 127 -17.83 -3.08 1.92
C LEU A 127 -17.52 -4.56 2.11
N SER A 128 -16.42 -5.01 1.51
CA SER A 128 -15.83 -6.33 1.70
C SER A 128 -14.32 -6.17 1.82
N TYR A 129 -13.70 -6.76 2.84
CA TYR A 129 -12.27 -6.57 3.12
C TYR A 129 -11.67 -7.75 3.88
N LYS A 130 -10.35 -7.92 3.78
CA LYS A 130 -9.60 -8.83 4.67
C LYS A 130 -8.93 -8.03 5.79
N PRO A 131 -9.15 -8.34 7.09
CA PRO A 131 -8.55 -7.58 8.20
C PRO A 131 -7.02 -7.46 8.14
N GLY A 132 -6.34 -8.49 7.63
CA GLY A 132 -4.89 -8.47 7.43
C GLY A 132 -4.42 -7.44 6.39
N ARG A 133 -5.18 -7.27 5.29
CA ARG A 133 -4.91 -6.30 4.21
C ARG A 133 -5.08 -4.88 4.72
N VAL A 134 -6.21 -4.62 5.39
CA VAL A 134 -6.48 -3.32 6.03
C VAL A 134 -5.40 -2.98 7.05
N SER A 135 -5.00 -3.94 7.89
CA SER A 135 -3.90 -3.75 8.84
C SER A 135 -2.62 -3.30 8.13
N GLN A 136 -2.20 -3.97 7.05
CA GLN A 136 -1.01 -3.61 6.29
C GLN A 136 -1.04 -2.17 5.75
N ALA A 137 -2.21 -1.70 5.28
CA ALA A 137 -2.38 -0.31 4.84
C ALA A 137 -2.12 0.71 5.96
N PHE A 138 -2.56 0.42 7.19
CA PHE A 138 -2.25 1.27 8.34
C PHE A 138 -0.77 1.26 8.75
N TYR A 139 0.03 0.28 8.28
CA TYR A 139 1.47 0.18 8.59
C TYR A 139 2.38 0.68 7.46
N GLY A 140 1.85 1.38 6.46
CA GLY A 140 2.68 1.90 5.37
C GLY A 140 2.97 0.87 4.28
N LYS A 141 2.32 -0.30 4.33
CA LYS A 141 2.61 -1.47 3.48
C LYS A 141 1.41 -1.90 2.62
N GLY A 142 0.39 -1.07 2.51
CA GLY A 142 -0.81 -1.39 1.72
C GLY A 142 -0.58 -1.18 0.23
N SER A 143 -1.06 -2.11 -0.61
CA SER A 143 -1.26 -1.86 -2.04
C SER A 143 -2.39 -0.83 -2.27
N PRO A 144 -2.59 -0.32 -3.50
CA PRO A 144 -3.72 0.58 -3.78
C PRO A 144 -5.07 0.01 -3.32
N GLU A 145 -5.30 -1.28 -3.56
CA GLU A 145 -6.54 -1.97 -3.18
C GLU A 145 -6.69 -2.08 -1.67
N MET A 146 -5.61 -2.42 -0.96
CA MET A 146 -5.61 -2.52 0.50
C MET A 146 -5.87 -1.16 1.15
N VAL A 147 -5.31 -0.09 0.57
CA VAL A 147 -5.54 1.27 1.05
C VAL A 147 -6.98 1.71 0.74
N ALA A 148 -7.56 1.31 -0.40
CA ALA A 148 -8.96 1.58 -0.72
C ALA A 148 -9.91 0.86 0.27
N GLU A 149 -9.65 -0.42 0.57
CA GLU A 149 -10.38 -1.19 1.59
C GLU A 149 -10.31 -0.50 2.96
N ALA A 150 -9.12 -0.03 3.36
CA ALA A 150 -8.94 0.67 4.63
C ALA A 150 -9.64 2.03 4.64
N ALA A 151 -9.64 2.76 3.53
CA ALA A 151 -10.34 4.03 3.38
C ALA A 151 -11.87 3.85 3.44
N ASP A 152 -12.41 2.81 2.79
CA ASP A 152 -13.83 2.45 2.88
C ASP A 152 -14.22 2.15 4.32
N LEU A 153 -13.38 1.42 5.06
CA LEU A 153 -13.61 1.13 6.47
C LEU A 153 -13.63 2.40 7.33
N LEU A 154 -12.67 3.32 7.13
CA LEU A 154 -12.64 4.61 7.81
C LEU A 154 -13.88 5.45 7.51
N SER A 155 -14.32 5.46 6.25
CA SER A 155 -15.47 6.22 5.80
C SER A 155 -16.78 5.70 6.39
N LEU A 156 -16.96 4.37 6.40
CA LEU A 156 -18.13 3.74 7.01
C LEU A 156 -18.16 3.98 8.52
N ARG A 157 -16.99 3.91 9.17
CA ARG A 157 -16.87 4.23 10.59
C ARG A 157 -17.22 5.69 10.88
N ARG A 158 -16.75 6.63 10.06
CA ARG A 158 -17.12 8.04 10.17
C ARG A 158 -18.64 8.21 10.11
N ALA A 159 -19.29 7.65 9.08
CA ALA A 159 -20.73 7.74 8.90
C ALA A 159 -21.49 7.20 10.14
N PHE A 160 -21.00 6.09 10.70
CA PHE A 160 -21.57 5.51 11.90
C PHE A 160 -21.42 6.43 13.13
N THR A 161 -20.21 6.91 13.41
CA THR A 161 -19.95 7.76 14.58
C THR A 161 -20.68 9.10 14.49
N GLU A 162 -20.72 9.73 13.31
CA GLU A 162 -21.44 10.99 13.10
C GLU A 162 -22.96 10.79 13.10
N GLY A 163 -23.48 9.85 12.31
CA GLY A 163 -24.92 9.73 12.07
C GLY A 163 -25.68 8.89 13.10
N ILE A 164 -25.05 7.86 13.68
CA ILE A 164 -25.70 6.96 14.65
C ILE A 164 -25.31 7.29 16.08
N GLU A 165 -24.01 7.47 16.36
CA GLU A 165 -23.58 7.82 17.72
C GLU A 165 -23.71 9.31 18.03
N LYS A 166 -23.83 10.15 17.00
CA LYS A 166 -23.89 11.62 17.12
C LYS A 166 -22.68 12.19 17.86
N LYS A 167 -21.50 11.66 17.56
CA LYS A 167 -20.21 12.10 18.15
C LYS A 167 -19.31 12.69 17.08
N SER A 168 -18.51 13.69 17.46
CA SER A 168 -17.43 14.24 16.63
C SER A 168 -16.09 13.52 16.84
N SER A 169 -16.01 12.60 17.81
CA SER A 169 -14.79 11.85 18.11
C SER A 169 -15.09 10.53 18.81
N PHE A 170 -14.11 9.63 18.85
CA PHE A 170 -14.18 8.39 19.65
C PHE A 170 -12.91 8.18 20.49
N PRO A 171 -13.04 7.60 21.70
CA PRO A 171 -11.91 7.35 22.57
C PRO A 171 -11.15 6.08 22.17
N VAL A 172 -9.83 6.19 22.09
CA VAL A 172 -8.90 5.08 21.95
C VAL A 172 -8.10 4.93 23.23
N ARG A 173 -8.25 3.79 23.90
CA ARG A 173 -7.56 3.48 25.14
C ARG A 173 -6.36 2.59 24.86
N PHE A 174 -5.23 2.88 25.52
CA PHE A 174 -4.04 2.06 25.41
C PHE A 174 -3.26 2.01 26.72
N LYS A 175 -2.39 1.00 26.84
CA LYS A 175 -1.53 0.78 27.99
C LYS A 175 -0.11 1.26 27.67
N GLU A 176 0.40 2.15 28.50
CA GLU A 176 1.78 2.65 28.46
C GLU A 176 2.77 1.56 28.90
N ALA A 177 4.07 1.79 28.66
CA ALA A 177 5.12 0.86 29.08
C ALA A 177 5.19 0.67 30.60
N ASP A 178 4.86 1.72 31.37
CA ASP A 178 4.75 1.69 32.84
C ASP A 178 3.44 1.06 33.35
N GLY A 179 2.56 0.65 32.43
CA GLY A 179 1.28 0.02 32.73
C GLY A 179 0.10 0.97 32.91
N THR A 180 0.32 2.29 32.86
CA THR A 180 -0.74 3.30 32.92
C THR A 180 -1.68 3.18 31.73
N LYS A 181 -2.99 3.38 31.95
CA LYS A 181 -3.98 3.43 30.87
C LYS A 181 -4.24 4.88 30.48
N THR A 182 -3.92 5.24 29.25
CA THR A 182 -4.18 6.57 28.67
C THR A 182 -5.30 6.47 27.64
N THR A 183 -6.07 7.56 27.50
CA THR A 183 -7.14 7.68 26.50
C THR A 183 -6.83 8.83 25.56
N HIS A 184 -6.95 8.58 24.26
CA HIS A 184 -6.81 9.60 23.23
C HIS A 184 -8.10 9.69 22.41
N ASN A 185 -8.62 10.91 22.22
CA ASN A 185 -9.83 11.11 21.42
C ASN A 185 -9.47 11.38 19.98
N VAL A 186 -9.90 10.48 19.10
CA VAL A 186 -9.73 10.60 17.65
C VAL A 186 -10.88 11.41 17.08
N GLN A 187 -10.58 12.55 16.49
CA GLN A 187 -11.57 13.38 15.80
C GLN A 187 -12.04 12.71 14.50
N ILE A 188 -13.33 12.80 14.23
CA ILE A 188 -13.88 12.48 12.92
C ILE A 188 -13.72 13.71 12.03
N GLU A 189 -13.11 13.51 10.88
CA GLU A 189 -12.79 14.55 9.90
C GLU A 189 -13.29 14.11 8.51
N PRO A 190 -13.31 14.99 7.50
CA PRO A 190 -13.55 14.57 6.12
C PRO A 190 -12.66 13.38 5.74
N ILE A 191 -13.20 12.43 4.98
CA ILE A 191 -12.51 11.16 4.68
C ILE A 191 -11.14 11.37 4.03
N ALA A 192 -10.99 12.36 3.15
CA ALA A 192 -9.69 12.69 2.55
C ALA A 192 -8.64 13.01 3.63
N ASN A 193 -9.00 13.79 4.65
CA ASN A 193 -8.13 14.12 5.78
C ASN A 193 -7.84 12.87 6.62
N MET A 194 -8.85 12.03 6.87
CA MET A 194 -8.64 10.78 7.62
C MET A 194 -7.71 9.82 6.87
N VAL A 195 -7.82 9.71 5.55
CA VAL A 195 -6.92 8.91 4.72
C VAL A 195 -5.51 9.45 4.81
N GLU A 196 -5.29 10.75 4.57
CA GLU A 196 -3.98 11.39 4.70
C GLU A 196 -3.38 11.22 6.11
N LYS A 197 -4.22 11.26 7.14
CA LYS A 197 -3.82 11.24 8.55
C LYS A 197 -3.59 9.85 9.13
N TYR A 198 -4.19 8.80 8.57
CA TYR A 198 -4.16 7.44 9.12
C TYR A 198 -3.60 6.39 8.16
N LEU A 199 -3.65 6.65 6.86
CA LEU A 199 -3.16 5.76 5.82
C LEU A 199 -1.96 6.41 5.12
N GLY A 200 -1.07 5.57 4.63
CA GLY A 200 0.07 6.02 3.87
C GLY A 200 0.84 4.83 3.33
N VAL A 201 1.88 5.11 2.54
CA VAL A 201 2.81 4.08 2.09
C VAL A 201 4.23 4.58 2.25
N ASP A 202 5.12 3.78 2.84
CA ASP A 202 6.54 4.13 2.94
C ASP A 202 7.31 3.63 1.70
N CYS A 203 8.56 4.07 1.52
CA CYS A 203 9.35 3.69 0.35
C CYS A 203 9.49 2.17 0.17
N ASN A 204 9.68 1.46 1.27
CA ASN A 204 9.84 0.02 1.32
C ASN A 204 8.53 -0.73 1.03
N GLY A 205 7.41 -0.29 1.61
CA GLY A 205 6.08 -0.83 1.39
C GLY A 205 5.61 -0.58 -0.03
N PHE A 206 5.90 0.60 -0.57
CA PHE A 206 5.60 0.95 -1.96
C PHE A 206 6.35 0.03 -2.94
N THR A 207 7.67 -0.10 -2.75
CA THR A 207 8.50 -0.97 -3.60
C THR A 207 8.15 -2.44 -3.43
N GLY A 208 7.97 -2.90 -2.19
CA GLY A 208 7.65 -4.29 -1.88
C GLY A 208 6.28 -4.71 -2.42
N THR A 209 5.26 -3.88 -2.29
CA THR A 209 3.92 -4.17 -2.84
C THR A 209 3.91 -4.18 -4.36
N TYR A 210 4.67 -3.29 -5.01
CA TYR A 210 4.90 -3.36 -6.45
C TYR A 210 5.54 -4.68 -6.87
N LEU A 211 6.65 -5.05 -6.23
CA LEU A 211 7.36 -6.29 -6.53
C LEU A 211 6.51 -7.52 -6.28
N LYS A 212 5.69 -7.53 -5.22
CA LYS A 212 4.72 -8.61 -4.96
C LYS A 212 3.65 -8.68 -6.04
N ALA A 213 3.19 -7.53 -6.55
CA ALA A 213 2.22 -7.48 -7.63
C ALA A 213 2.80 -7.97 -8.97
N LYS A 214 4.07 -7.62 -9.26
CA LYS A 214 4.78 -8.06 -10.46
C LYS A 214 5.25 -9.52 -10.39
N TYR A 215 5.62 -9.96 -9.19
CA TYR A 215 6.09 -11.31 -8.87
C TYR A 215 5.22 -11.95 -7.77
N PRO A 216 4.03 -12.50 -8.11
CA PRO A 216 3.09 -13.02 -7.12
C PRO A 216 3.66 -14.09 -6.17
N LYS A 217 4.69 -14.82 -6.58
CA LYS A 217 5.37 -15.83 -5.75
C LYS A 217 6.36 -15.24 -4.74
N LEU A 218 6.74 -13.97 -4.88
CA LEU A 218 7.63 -13.29 -3.95
C LEU A 218 6.95 -13.14 -2.59
N THR A 219 7.65 -13.41 -1.50
CA THR A 219 7.16 -13.07 -0.15
C THR A 219 7.87 -11.81 0.31
N ILE A 220 7.11 -10.76 0.59
CA ILE A 220 7.61 -9.53 1.22
C ILE A 220 7.08 -9.50 2.65
N HIS A 221 7.97 -9.32 3.61
CA HIS A 221 7.63 -9.19 5.02
C HIS A 221 7.58 -7.72 5.43
N SER A 222 6.71 -7.40 6.39
CA SER A 222 6.57 -6.03 6.91
C SER A 222 7.83 -5.50 7.60
N GLY A 223 8.73 -6.39 8.03
CA GLY A 223 10.01 -6.06 8.64
C GLY A 223 11.18 -6.02 7.67
N ASP A 224 10.96 -6.29 6.38
CA ASP A 224 12.03 -6.17 5.39
C ASP A 224 12.48 -4.70 5.34
N THR A 225 13.78 -4.47 5.37
CA THR A 225 14.39 -3.14 5.29
C THR A 225 14.99 -2.92 3.91
N GLU A 226 15.48 -1.73 3.61
CA GLU A 226 16.11 -1.40 2.32
C GLU A 226 17.30 -2.33 1.99
N GLU A 227 18.01 -2.82 3.01
CA GLU A 227 19.08 -3.82 2.92
C GLU A 227 18.65 -5.10 2.20
N PHE A 228 17.40 -5.52 2.39
CA PHE A 228 16.84 -6.72 1.76
C PHE A 228 17.00 -6.66 0.23
N TYR A 229 16.67 -5.51 -0.36
CA TYR A 229 16.74 -5.31 -1.81
C TYR A 229 18.19 -5.31 -2.31
N ALA A 230 19.15 -4.89 -1.49
CA ALA A 230 20.56 -4.80 -1.86
C ALA A 230 21.40 -6.08 -1.60
N SER A 231 20.86 -7.08 -0.90
CA SER A 231 21.65 -8.18 -0.30
C SER A 231 22.32 -9.18 -1.25
N LYS A 232 21.90 -9.31 -2.52
CA LYS A 232 22.51 -10.25 -3.48
C LYS A 232 23.34 -9.51 -4.53
N GLU A 233 24.66 -9.53 -4.37
CA GLU A 233 25.59 -8.76 -5.23
C GLU A 233 25.53 -9.13 -6.71
N LYS A 234 25.29 -10.41 -7.03
CA LYS A 234 25.24 -10.89 -8.43
C LYS A 234 24.16 -10.24 -9.30
N TYR A 235 23.14 -9.62 -8.70
CA TYR A 235 22.08 -8.90 -9.42
C TYR A 235 22.29 -7.39 -9.42
N ARG A 236 23.39 -6.88 -8.84
CA ARG A 236 23.68 -5.45 -8.90
C ARG A 236 24.12 -5.10 -10.32
N ARG A 237 23.51 -4.08 -10.92
CA ARG A 237 23.94 -3.49 -12.19
C ARG A 237 25.35 -2.94 -12.01
N LYS A 238 26.25 -3.26 -12.95
CA LYS A 238 27.67 -2.86 -12.85
C LYS A 238 27.91 -1.50 -13.48
N THR A 239 27.25 -1.26 -14.62
CA THR A 239 27.41 -0.04 -15.42
C THR A 239 26.08 0.70 -15.57
N LEU A 240 26.15 1.99 -15.90
CA LEU A 240 24.95 2.78 -16.22
C LEU A 240 24.15 2.19 -17.39
N GLY A 241 24.82 1.57 -18.37
CA GLY A 241 24.16 0.95 -19.54
C GLY A 241 23.37 -0.31 -19.21
N ASP A 242 23.60 -0.92 -18.05
CA ASP A 242 22.88 -2.11 -17.62
C ASP A 242 21.54 -1.77 -16.94
N ILE A 243 21.31 -0.51 -16.57
CA ILE A 243 20.12 -0.05 -15.85
C ILE A 243 18.90 -0.12 -16.77
N LYS A 244 17.85 -0.78 -16.30
CA LYS A 244 16.61 -1.01 -17.05
C LYS A 244 15.38 -0.58 -16.26
N VAL A 245 14.27 -0.42 -16.97
CA VAL A 245 12.95 -0.27 -16.35
C VAL A 245 12.70 -1.46 -15.41
N ASP A 246 12.01 -1.17 -14.31
CA ASP A 246 11.68 -2.06 -13.19
C ASP A 246 12.82 -2.40 -12.24
N ASP A 247 14.08 -2.09 -12.57
CA ASP A 247 15.20 -2.24 -11.64
C ASP A 247 14.94 -1.48 -10.33
N ILE A 248 15.54 -1.98 -9.24
CA ILE A 248 15.35 -1.40 -7.91
C ILE A 248 16.54 -0.54 -7.54
N ALA A 249 16.30 0.76 -7.37
CA ALA A 249 17.29 1.71 -6.90
C ALA A 249 17.28 1.76 -5.36
N VAL A 250 18.40 1.39 -4.73
CA VAL A 250 18.57 1.37 -3.29
C VAL A 250 19.61 2.42 -2.87
N PHE A 251 19.20 3.36 -2.03
CA PHE A 251 19.98 4.54 -1.68
C PHE A 251 20.68 4.37 -0.34
N LYS A 252 21.97 4.72 -0.31
CA LYS A 252 22.80 4.65 0.90
C LYS A 252 23.24 6.04 1.37
N LYS A 253 23.24 6.20 2.69
CA LYS A 253 23.85 7.29 3.45
C LYS A 253 25.01 6.75 4.30
N PRO A 254 25.85 7.62 4.88
CA PRO A 254 26.91 7.16 5.78
C PRO A 254 26.36 6.31 6.95
N SER A 255 25.15 6.64 7.42
CA SER A 255 24.47 5.94 8.51
C SER A 255 23.80 4.61 8.13
N GLY A 256 23.75 4.23 6.84
CA GLY A 256 23.05 3.02 6.39
C GLY A 256 22.21 3.21 5.14
N TYR A 257 21.42 2.20 4.80
CA TYR A 257 20.41 2.32 3.76
C TYR A 257 19.23 3.14 4.30
N HIS A 258 18.60 3.93 3.44
CA HIS A 258 17.59 4.88 3.92
C HIS A 258 16.45 5.16 2.95
N HIS A 259 16.54 4.67 1.71
CA HIS A 259 15.49 4.83 0.73
C HIS A 259 15.58 3.75 -0.35
N VAL A 260 14.43 3.40 -0.92
CA VAL A 260 14.31 2.47 -2.04
C VAL A 260 13.24 2.97 -3.01
N ALA A 261 13.52 2.81 -4.30
CA ALA A 261 12.66 3.22 -5.39
C ALA A 261 12.77 2.24 -6.58
N MET A 262 11.87 2.38 -7.54
CA MET A 262 11.85 1.58 -8.75
C MET A 262 12.17 2.45 -9.96
N VAL A 263 13.03 1.97 -10.84
CA VAL A 263 13.31 2.62 -12.12
C VAL A 263 12.07 2.48 -12.99
N SER A 264 11.46 3.60 -13.36
CA SER A 264 10.29 3.59 -14.24
C SER A 264 10.63 3.94 -15.67
N VAL A 265 11.57 4.87 -15.89
CA VAL A 265 11.98 5.29 -17.23
C VAL A 265 13.49 5.44 -17.21
N VAL A 266 14.14 4.97 -18.28
CA VAL A 266 15.56 5.19 -18.53
C VAL A 266 15.67 6.02 -19.79
N PHE A 267 16.22 7.23 -19.69
CA PHE A 267 16.41 8.07 -20.86
C PHE A 267 17.64 7.60 -21.65
N PRO A 268 17.62 7.73 -22.99
CA PRO A 268 18.81 7.46 -23.80
C PRO A 268 20.00 8.27 -23.30
N ARG A 269 21.10 7.59 -23.01
CA ARG A 269 22.35 8.23 -22.60
C ARG A 269 22.95 8.97 -23.79
N SER A 270 23.32 10.24 -23.59
CA SER A 270 24.13 10.96 -24.57
C SER A 270 25.53 10.33 -24.63
N LYS A 271 26.09 10.18 -25.83
CA LYS A 271 27.46 9.66 -25.98
C LYS A 271 28.50 10.55 -25.28
N ASP A 272 28.16 11.81 -25.06
CA ASP A 272 29.06 12.83 -24.52
C ASP A 272 28.92 13.01 -23.00
N THR A 273 28.03 12.25 -22.33
CA THR A 273 27.83 12.36 -20.88
C THR A 273 28.14 11.05 -20.14
N ASP A 274 28.74 11.20 -18.97
CA ASP A 274 29.02 10.11 -18.02
C ASP A 274 27.89 9.90 -17.00
N ASP A 275 26.72 10.46 -17.29
CA ASP A 275 25.53 10.36 -16.49
C ASP A 275 24.38 9.69 -17.24
N LEU A 276 23.41 9.23 -16.46
CA LEU A 276 22.17 8.63 -16.94
C LEU A 276 21.02 9.30 -16.22
N GLN A 277 20.10 9.88 -16.98
CA GLN A 277 18.84 10.35 -16.44
C GLN A 277 17.85 9.19 -16.37
N VAL A 278 17.17 9.06 -15.23
CA VAL A 278 16.11 8.09 -15.00
C VAL A 278 14.92 8.77 -14.32
N ILE A 279 13.72 8.24 -14.54
CA ILE A 279 12.55 8.53 -13.70
C ILE A 279 12.42 7.38 -12.71
N LEU A 280 12.38 7.70 -11.42
CA LEU A 280 12.12 6.72 -10.37
C LEU A 280 10.70 6.89 -9.85
N ALA A 281 9.98 5.78 -9.76
CA ALA A 281 8.76 5.70 -8.96
C ALA A 281 9.15 5.41 -7.50
N GLU A 282 8.75 6.29 -6.59
CA GLU A 282 9.11 6.22 -5.18
C GLU A 282 7.96 6.70 -4.28
N SER A 283 7.96 6.30 -3.01
CA SER A 283 7.19 6.99 -1.98
C SER A 283 8.15 7.78 -1.12
N ARG A 284 8.04 9.13 -1.13
CA ARG A 284 8.98 10.01 -0.43
C ARG A 284 8.34 11.32 0.00
N GLY A 285 8.53 11.72 1.25
CA GLY A 285 7.96 12.95 1.81
C GLY A 285 8.84 14.19 1.71
N ASN A 286 8.19 15.32 1.51
CA ASN A 286 8.72 16.68 1.69
C ASN A 286 7.87 17.44 2.72
N GLN A 287 8.22 18.67 3.13
CA GLN A 287 7.45 19.47 4.11
C GLN A 287 5.95 19.65 3.82
N ARG A 288 5.49 19.42 2.58
CA ARG A 288 4.08 19.54 2.15
C ARG A 288 3.33 18.22 2.00
N GLY A 289 3.98 17.10 2.30
CA GLY A 289 3.37 15.77 2.28
C GLY A 289 3.34 15.18 0.86
N ASN A 290 4.29 14.29 0.55
CA ASN A 290 4.27 13.58 -0.72
C ASN A 290 4.42 12.08 -0.46
N GLY A 291 3.54 11.28 -1.04
CA GLY A 291 3.57 9.81 -0.99
C GLY A 291 4.07 9.19 -2.28
N PRO A 292 3.39 8.15 -2.81
CA PRO A 292 3.69 7.57 -4.11
C PRO A 292 3.74 8.62 -5.23
N GLN A 293 4.89 8.69 -5.89
CA GLN A 293 5.21 9.69 -6.92
C GLN A 293 6.28 9.18 -7.88
N TYR A 294 6.57 9.99 -8.88
CA TYR A 294 7.72 9.80 -9.76
C TYR A 294 8.56 11.07 -9.76
N ASN A 295 9.89 10.91 -9.72
CA ASN A 295 10.83 12.02 -9.77
C ASN A 295 11.94 11.71 -10.78
N ALA A 296 12.48 12.76 -11.39
CA ALA A 296 13.69 12.64 -12.20
C ALA A 296 14.93 12.57 -11.30
N TRP A 297 15.85 11.69 -11.68
CA TRP A 297 17.12 11.46 -11.03
C TRP A 297 18.22 11.33 -12.07
N THR A 298 19.42 11.75 -11.71
CA THR A 298 20.60 11.63 -12.55
C THR A 298 21.65 10.82 -11.81
N PHE A 299 22.03 9.68 -12.38
CA PHE A 299 23.04 8.78 -11.83
C PHE A 299 24.34 8.95 -12.60
N LYS A 300 25.47 8.93 -11.90
CA LYS A 300 26.81 8.99 -12.48
C LYS A 300 27.63 7.80 -11.98
N GLN A 301 28.44 7.18 -12.82
CA GLN A 301 29.34 6.11 -12.35
C GLN A 301 30.31 6.68 -11.31
N GLN A 302 30.36 6.07 -10.12
CA GLN A 302 31.33 6.48 -9.11
C GLN A 302 32.75 6.09 -9.56
N MET A 303 33.72 6.99 -9.37
CA MET A 303 35.12 6.77 -9.74
C MET A 303 36.02 6.76 -8.50
N ALA A 304 36.94 5.80 -8.40
CA ALA A 304 37.97 5.75 -7.36
C ALA A 304 39.33 5.50 -8.01
N GLY A 305 40.28 6.43 -7.82
CA GLY A 305 41.62 6.31 -8.40
C GLY A 305 41.65 6.25 -9.94
N GLY A 306 40.67 6.86 -10.61
CA GLY A 306 40.54 6.83 -12.07
C GLY A 306 39.86 5.57 -12.64
N ALA A 307 39.50 4.60 -11.80
CA ALA A 307 38.71 3.43 -12.19
C ALA A 307 37.25 3.56 -11.75
N ALA A 308 36.33 2.98 -12.52
CA ALA A 308 34.94 2.87 -12.11
C ALA A 308 34.84 1.98 -10.87
N VAL A 309 34.10 2.44 -9.87
CA VAL A 309 33.71 1.62 -8.73
C VAL A 309 32.52 0.78 -9.16
N ASP A 310 32.73 -0.52 -9.29
CA ASP A 310 31.70 -1.45 -9.68
C ASP A 310 30.46 -1.33 -8.77
N THR A 311 29.28 -1.33 -9.40
CA THR A 311 27.96 -1.41 -8.75
C THR A 311 27.51 -0.20 -7.92
N LYS A 312 28.28 0.90 -7.89
CA LYS A 312 27.92 2.12 -7.17
C LYS A 312 27.83 3.31 -8.10
N PHE A 313 26.75 4.06 -7.96
CA PHE A 313 26.51 5.27 -8.74
C PHE A 313 26.32 6.47 -7.81
N ASP A 314 27.01 7.57 -8.13
CA ASP A 314 26.79 8.85 -7.50
C ASP A 314 25.47 9.47 -7.98
N ILE A 315 24.89 10.33 -7.15
CA ILE A 315 23.65 11.04 -7.47
C ILE A 315 23.98 12.50 -7.75
N VAL A 316 23.75 12.93 -8.97
CA VAL A 316 24.11 14.29 -9.40
C VAL A 316 23.12 15.30 -8.83
N GLY A 317 23.65 16.39 -8.25
CA GLY A 317 22.84 17.52 -7.78
C GLY A 317 22.08 17.29 -6.48
N ARG A 318 22.36 16.22 -5.72
CA ARG A 318 21.75 15.97 -4.40
C ARG A 318 22.79 15.79 -3.31
N SER A 319 22.72 16.66 -2.30
CA SER A 319 23.61 16.60 -1.13
C SER A 319 23.12 15.58 -0.10
N GLY A 320 24.05 14.81 0.47
CA GLY A 320 23.80 13.98 1.64
C GLY A 320 23.41 12.53 1.35
N GLU A 321 23.34 12.12 0.09
CA GLU A 321 23.31 10.70 -0.32
C GLU A 321 24.76 10.27 -0.67
N THR A 322 25.18 9.06 -0.29
CA THR A 322 26.56 8.59 -0.54
C THR A 322 26.68 7.91 -1.90
N TYR A 323 25.73 7.03 -2.24
CA TYR A 323 25.59 6.41 -3.55
C TYR A 323 24.23 5.71 -3.66
N VAL A 324 23.87 5.35 -4.88
CA VAL A 324 22.77 4.43 -5.19
C VAL A 324 23.33 3.13 -5.79
N MET A 325 22.71 2.02 -5.45
CA MET A 325 22.90 0.74 -6.14
C MET A 325 21.64 0.41 -6.90
N VAL A 326 21.79 -0.12 -8.12
CA VAL A 326 20.66 -0.55 -8.94
C VAL A 326 20.65 -2.06 -9.03
N ILE A 327 19.52 -2.69 -8.73
CA ILE A 327 19.36 -4.13 -8.62
C ILE A 327 18.46 -4.62 -9.75
N ASP A 328 18.92 -5.64 -10.49
CA ASP A 328 18.14 -6.33 -11.50
C ASP A 328 16.85 -6.89 -10.88
N HIS A 329 15.72 -6.43 -11.38
CA HIS A 329 14.41 -6.83 -10.89
C HIS A 329 14.10 -8.31 -11.12
N GLN A 330 14.75 -8.98 -12.08
CA GLN A 330 14.62 -10.43 -12.30
C GLN A 330 15.12 -11.26 -11.11
N ARG A 331 15.91 -10.66 -10.21
CA ARG A 331 16.22 -11.29 -8.92
C ARG A 331 14.97 -11.80 -8.20
N PHE A 332 13.85 -11.07 -8.33
CA PHE A 332 12.62 -11.36 -7.61
C PHE A 332 11.72 -12.40 -8.29
N SER A 333 11.97 -12.77 -9.56
CA SER A 333 11.29 -13.90 -10.20
C SER A 333 11.83 -15.26 -9.75
N GLU A 334 13.10 -15.32 -9.34
CA GLU A 334 13.76 -16.56 -8.89
C GLU A 334 13.55 -16.85 -7.39
N ALA A 335 12.98 -15.91 -6.64
CA ALA A 335 12.84 -16.01 -5.20
C ALA A 335 11.68 -16.94 -4.81
N HIS A 336 11.95 -18.23 -4.69
CA HIS A 336 11.17 -19.10 -3.80
C HIS A 336 11.55 -18.74 -2.36
N SER A 337 10.64 -18.05 -1.66
CA SER A 337 10.57 -17.89 -0.20
C SER A 337 11.90 -17.70 0.55
N HIS A 338 12.13 -16.52 1.13
CA HIS A 338 13.11 -16.41 2.21
C HIS A 338 12.73 -17.37 3.35
N PRO A 339 13.70 -18.10 3.95
CA PRO A 339 13.45 -18.69 5.26
C PRO A 339 13.06 -17.56 6.21
N LYS A 340 11.97 -17.77 6.98
CA LYS A 340 11.52 -16.80 7.99
C LYS A 340 12.73 -16.33 8.81
N PRO A 341 12.85 -15.02 9.10
CA PRO A 341 13.83 -14.59 10.09
C PRO A 341 13.58 -15.38 11.37
N LYS A 342 14.64 -15.99 11.91
CA LYS A 342 14.56 -16.63 13.23
C LYS A 342 14.12 -15.54 14.20
N SER A 343 12.96 -15.74 14.84
CA SER A 343 12.58 -14.93 15.98
C SER A 343 13.53 -15.28 17.11
N ASP A 344 14.35 -14.31 17.51
CA ASP A 344 15.07 -14.36 18.79
C ASP A 344 14.08 -14.24 19.95
#